data_AF-A0A2V3JL33-F1
#
_entry.id   AF-A0A2V3JL33-F1
#
_cell.length_a   1.000
_cell.length_b   1.000
_cell.length_c   1.000
_cell.angle_alpha   90.00
_cell.angle_beta   90.00
_cell.angle_gamma   90.00
#
_symmetry.space_group_name_H-M   'P 1'
#
loop_
_entity.id
_entity.type
_entity.pdbx_description
1 polymer ?
#
loop_
_entity_poly.entity_id
_entity_poly.type
_entity_poly.pdbx_seq_one_letter_code
_entity_poly.pdbx_strand_id
1 'polypeptide(L)' 'LGNSLSPFINDLPKLRKEYHEARKISEMPIADEKRMGVLKDFVQVLESSKSPGELVCALQSILGAEMPVEAVY' A
#
# COMPACT_ATOMS: atom_id res chain seq x y z
N LEU A 1 1.74 7.12 -17.82
CA LEU A 1 2.15 7.02 -16.40
C LEU A 1 1.77 8.34 -15.70
N GLY A 2 0.50 8.47 -15.28
CA GLY A 2 -0.05 9.74 -14.77
C GLY A 2 0.08 9.97 -13.26
N ASN A 3 0.49 8.94 -12.49
CA ASN A 3 0.51 8.98 -11.04
C ASN A 3 1.97 8.92 -10.54
N SER A 4 2.57 10.09 -10.30
CA SER A 4 3.89 10.19 -9.67
C SER A 4 3.76 9.90 -8.17
N LEU A 5 4.45 8.86 -7.70
CA LEU A 5 4.46 8.49 -6.28
C LEU A 5 5.36 9.40 -5.43
N SER A 6 6.01 10.40 -6.03
CA SER A 6 6.96 11.31 -5.35
C SER A 6 6.46 11.89 -4.03
N PRO A 7 5.17 12.29 -3.89
CA PRO A 7 4.65 12.78 -2.61
C PRO A 7 4.71 11.75 -1.47
N PHE A 8 4.68 10.46 -1.78
CA PHE A 8 4.69 9.35 -0.82
C PHE A 8 6.10 8.79 -0.56
N ILE A 9 7.12 9.25 -1.28
CA ILE A 9 8.50 8.74 -1.19
C ILE A 9 9.19 9.21 0.10
N ASN A 10 8.81 10.39 0.62
CA ASN A 10 9.44 10.97 1.81
C ASN A 10 9.30 10.08 3.05
N ASP A 11 8.22 9.28 3.13
CA ASP A 11 7.96 8.40 4.25
C ASP A 11 8.56 6.99 4.10
N LEU A 12 9.23 6.69 2.97
CA LEU A 12 9.78 5.34 2.72
C LEU A 12 10.75 4.84 3.80
N PRO A 13 11.69 5.65 4.33
CA PRO A 13 12.56 5.19 5.41
C PRO A 13 11.79 4.79 6.67
N LYS A 14 10.75 5.57 7.02
CA LYS A 14 9.87 5.30 8.17
C LYS A 14 9.03 4.05 7.94
N LEU A 15 8.39 3.93 6.77
CA LEU A 15 7.59 2.76 6.38
C LEU A 15 8.41 1.46 6.36
N ARG A 16 9.65 1.50 5.86
CA ARG A 16 10.56 0.35 5.92
C ARG A 16 10.85 -0.07 7.35
N LYS A 17 11.11 0.89 8.24
CA LYS A 17 11.34 0.62 9.66
C LYS A 17 10.11 -0.02 10.30
N GLU A 18 8.92 0.56 10.11
CA GLU A 18 7.66 0.03 10.65
C GLU A 18 7.38 -1.39 10.15
N TYR A 19 7.57 -1.65 8.85
CA TYR A 19 7.44 -2.99 8.28
C TYR A 19 8.43 -3.98 8.92
N HIS A 20 9.69 -3.60 9.09
CA HIS A 20 10.69 -4.45 9.72
C HIS A 20 10.37 -4.73 11.19
N GLU A 21 9.93 -3.74 11.96
CA GLU A 21 9.52 -3.92 13.36
C GLU A 21 8.28 -4.82 13.47
N ALA A 22 7.26 -4.60 12.64
CA ALA A 22 6.07 -5.46 12.60
C ALA A 22 6.40 -6.92 12.24
N ARG A 23 7.47 -7.13 11.47
CA ARG A 23 7.92 -8.46 11.01
C ARG A 23 9.02 -9.08 11.89
N LYS A 24 9.58 -8.37 12.88
CA LYS A 24 10.59 -8.93 13.79
C LYS A 24 10.14 -10.20 14.50
N ILE A 25 8.84 -10.34 14.77
CA ILE A 25 8.26 -11.49 15.49
C ILE A 25 7.87 -12.61 14.50
N SER A 26 7.71 -12.30 13.22
CA SER A 26 7.32 -13.27 12.19
C SER A 26 8.51 -13.58 11.29
N GLU A 27 9.28 -14.61 11.66
CA GLU A 27 10.32 -15.19 10.80
C GLU A 27 9.75 -15.89 9.55
N MET A 28 8.42 -15.90 9.40
CA MET A 28 7.76 -16.65 8.34
C MET A 28 8.00 -15.96 6.97
N PRO A 29 8.61 -16.67 6.01
CA PRO A 29 8.80 -16.15 4.67
C PRO A 29 7.44 -15.88 4.03
N ILE A 30 7.33 -14.75 3.32
CA ILE A 30 6.17 -14.50 2.47
C ILE A 30 6.42 -15.28 1.17
N ALA A 31 5.58 -16.26 0.88
CA ALA A 31 5.66 -17.04 -0.35
C ALA A 31 5.68 -16.12 -1.59
N ASP A 32 6.47 -16.48 -2.59
CA ASP A 32 6.66 -15.65 -3.78
C ASP A 32 5.35 -15.44 -4.54
N GLU A 33 4.44 -16.42 -4.57
CA GLU A 33 3.12 -16.28 -5.17
C GLU A 33 2.34 -15.14 -4.50
N LYS A 34 2.40 -15.06 -3.17
CA LYS A 34 1.73 -14.00 -2.39
C LYS A 34 2.38 -12.64 -2.64
N ARG A 35 3.72 -12.57 -2.73
CA ARG A 35 4.45 -11.34 -3.06
C ARG A 35 4.10 -10.84 -4.45
N MET A 36 4.07 -11.75 -5.42
CA MET A 36 3.75 -11.44 -6.81
C MET A 36 2.29 -11.04 -7.00
N GLY A 37 1.36 -11.68 -6.27
CA GLY A 37 -0.05 -11.31 -6.26
C GLY A 37 -0.25 -9.86 -5.80
N VAL A 38 0.28 -9.52 -4.63
CA VAL A 38 0.20 -8.14 -4.09
C VAL A 38 0.80 -7.11 -5.05
N LEU A 39 1.94 -7.43 -5.67
CA LEU A 39 2.57 -6.52 -6.64
C LEU A 39 1.71 -6.33 -7.89
N LYS A 40 1.10 -7.40 -8.40
CA LYS A 40 0.22 -7.34 -9.56
C LYS A 40 -1.02 -6.49 -9.28
N ASP A 41 -1.65 -6.70 -8.13
CA ASP A 41 -2.83 -5.93 -7.71
C ASP A 41 -2.49 -4.45 -7.55
N PHE A 42 -1.33 -4.14 -6.94
CA PHE A 42 -0.84 -2.77 -6.82
C PHE A 42 -0.62 -2.08 -8.17
N VAL A 43 0.03 -2.75 -9.12
CA VAL A 43 0.25 -2.21 -10.48
C VAL A 43 -1.08 -1.98 -11.19
N GLN A 44 -2.02 -2.93 -11.10
CA GLN A 44 -3.34 -2.79 -11.70
C GLN A 44 -4.10 -1.56 -11.16
N VAL A 45 -4.04 -1.31 -9.84
CA VAL A 45 -4.66 -0.12 -9.25
C VAL A 45 -3.93 1.16 -9.69
N LEU A 46 -2.61 1.16 -9.74
CA LEU A 46 -1.83 2.32 -10.22
C LEU A 46 -2.17 2.71 -11.66
N GLU A 47 -2.37 1.72 -12.53
CA GLU A 47 -2.69 1.92 -13.94
C GLU A 47 -4.15 2.35 -14.17
N SER A 48 -5.06 1.90 -13.32
CA SER A 48 -6.50 2.18 -13.44
C SER A 48 -6.97 3.43 -12.70
N SER A 49 -6.24 3.88 -11.68
CA SER A 49 -6.58 5.07 -10.88
C SER A 49 -6.37 6.36 -11.67
N LYS A 50 -7.37 7.25 -11.63
CA LYS A 50 -7.34 8.54 -12.34
C LYS A 50 -6.91 9.69 -11.44
N SER A 51 -6.88 9.48 -10.13
CA SER A 51 -6.44 10.45 -9.15
C SER A 51 -5.73 9.79 -7.96
N PRO A 52 -4.89 10.55 -7.23
CA PRO A 52 -4.27 10.07 -5.99
C PRO A 52 -5.29 9.62 -4.93
N GLY A 53 -6.46 10.27 -4.84
CA GLY A 53 -7.51 9.90 -3.91
C GLY A 53 -8.14 8.54 -4.23
N GLU A 54 -8.44 8.28 -5.51
CA GLU A 54 -8.93 6.98 -5.98
C GLU A 54 -7.90 5.87 -5.72
N LEU A 55 -6.62 6.15 -5.96
CA LEU A 55 -5.52 5.23 -5.69
C LEU A 55 -5.50 4.81 -4.21
N VAL A 56 -5.56 5.77 -3.29
CA VAL A 56 -5.54 5.49 -1.84
C VAL A 56 -6.75 4.66 -1.40
N CYS A 57 -7.96 5.03 -1.83
CA CYS A 57 -9.18 4.29 -1.49
C CYS A 57 -9.16 2.83 -1.99
N ALA A 58 -8.66 2.62 -3.21
CA ALA A 58 -8.56 1.28 -3.79
C ALA A 58 -7.52 0.42 -3.04
N LEU A 59 -6.37 0.99 -2.68
CA LEU A 59 -5.34 0.28 -1.91
C LEU A 59 -5.81 -0.07 -0.49
N GLN A 60 -6.52 0.84 0.18
CA GLN A 60 -7.11 0.56 1.50
C GLN A 60 -8.12 -0.58 1.45
N SER A 61 -8.95 -0.61 0.40
CA SER A 61 -9.92 -1.69 0.18
C SER A 61 -9.24 -3.05 -0.02
N ILE A 62 -8.14 -3.10 -0.78
CA ILE A 62 -7.36 -4.34 -1.01
C ILE A 62 -6.70 -4.83 0.28
N LEU A 63 -6.20 -3.90 1.11
CA LEU A 63 -5.55 -4.23 2.37
C LEU A 63 -6.55 -4.60 3.48
N GLY A 64 -7.86 -4.47 3.23
CA GLY A 64 -8.89 -4.67 4.26
C GLY A 64 -8.74 -3.69 5.42
N ALA A 65 -8.13 -2.52 5.18
CA ALA A 65 -7.98 -1.50 6.20
C ALA A 65 -9.36 -0.84 6.42
N GLU A 66 -9.94 -1.03 7.61
CA GLU A 66 -11.11 -0.25 8.02
C GLU A 66 -10.71 1.23 8.02
N MET A 67 -11.38 2.02 7.18
CA MET A 67 -11.25 3.48 7.22
C MET A 67 -11.73 3.92 8.61
N PRO A 68 -10.89 4.57 9.45
CA PRO A 68 -11.42 5.25 10.62
C PRO A 68 -12.41 6.31 10.11
N VAL A 69 -13.66 6.19 10.57
CA VAL A 69 -14.78 7.06 10.21
C VAL A 69 -14.61 8.41 10.92
N GLU A 70 -13.50 9.10 10.71
CA GLU A 70 -13.27 10.44 11.28
C GLU A 70 -12.47 11.31 10.30
N ALA A 71 -13.13 11.70 9.20
CA ALA A 71 -12.85 12.94 8.48
C ALA A 71 -13.97 13.24 7.48
N VAL A 72 -15.22 13.28 7.96
CA VAL A 72 -16.28 14.03 7.26
C VAL A 72 -16.68 15.15 8.20
N TYR A 73 -16.05 16.31 7.95
CA TYR A 73 -16.30 17.67 8.49
C TYR A 73 -16.40 17.86 10.01
#